data_AF-A0A834C724-F1
#
_entry.id   AF-A0A834C724-F1
#
_cell.length_a   1.000
_cell.length_b   1.000
_cell.length_c   1.000
_cell.angle_alpha   90.00
_cell.angle_beta   90.00
_cell.angle_gamma   90.00
#
_symmetry.space_group_name_H-M   'P 1'
#
loop_
_entity.id
_entity.type
_entity.pdbx_description
1 polymer ?
#
loop_
_entity_poly.entity_id
_entity_poly.type
_entity_poly.pdbx_seq_one_letter_code
_entity_poly.pdbx_strand_id
1 'polypeptide(L)'
;MSPVGTYVTQVTATDADDPTYGNSARVVYSILHGQPYFSVDPKTGVIKTALPNMDREVKEEYQVLIQAKDMGGQLGGLAGTTIVNITLSDVNDNPPRFSKSFFHLRVPESSAVGSAIGRIKAHDLDIGRNAEVEYTIVPGDGGAMFDITTNEHNQEGIIILKRPLDYESKKAYTFKVEASNAHMDPRFQSFGAFKDTATVKINVLDVDEPPVFNKPSYVMDVYEDTPAGTIIGAVTAQDLDASSSPVRYSIDWRSDLDSYFDIDPVEGTISTNDLLDRENIAQHNVSVVATKLNSPVLTSRVAVTVHVLDINEFPPELASPYETFVCENARLGQVIQTFGAKDKDVPSAGQQFSFRTPKEDMKNKNFTIRDFGNNTAGIVTKRVGFRRRLQEIYFLPVVIEDNGYPPKSSTGTLTIRVCGCESDGSVLSCSAEAIFLPVGLSTGALIAILLCIVILLGIVVLYVSLRRQKKKETLMSSKEDIRDNVIHYDDEGGGEEDTHAFDMGTLRNPKVVKENLYRRDVKPEMKRSPKPPVSQDSADIRDFIHPAAGGARLGQLGPALRLLGDVRLRGRGLRGGVAKLHRVCHCRPGGGLRLPQRLGAPL
;
A
#
# COMPACT_ATOMS: atom_id res chain seq x y z
N MET A 1 -2.23 8.23 -61.88
CA MET A 1 -2.62 7.54 -63.14
C MET A 1 -1.76 8.01 -64.31
N SER A 2 -1.40 7.10 -65.22
CA SER A 2 -0.63 7.42 -66.44
C SER A 2 -1.54 7.95 -67.56
N PRO A 3 -1.16 9.01 -68.30
CA PRO A 3 -1.94 9.50 -69.42
C PRO A 3 -1.92 8.54 -70.63
N VAL A 4 -2.83 8.77 -71.58
CA VAL A 4 -2.81 8.11 -72.90
C VAL A 4 -1.54 8.51 -73.66
N GLY A 5 -0.93 7.56 -74.36
CA GLY A 5 0.31 7.76 -75.11
C GLY A 5 1.59 7.60 -74.30
N THR A 6 1.50 7.26 -73.01
CA THR A 6 2.65 6.91 -72.16
C THR A 6 3.39 5.71 -72.76
N TYR A 7 4.71 5.84 -72.94
CA TYR A 7 5.58 4.75 -73.35
C TYR A 7 5.57 3.63 -72.30
N VAL A 8 5.34 2.39 -72.73
CA VAL A 8 5.38 1.20 -71.87
C VAL A 8 6.65 0.41 -72.13
N THR A 9 6.84 -0.02 -73.37
CA THR A 9 8.02 -0.79 -73.81
C THR A 9 8.15 -0.74 -75.33
N GLN A 10 9.20 -1.32 -75.89
CA GLN A 10 9.40 -1.48 -77.32
C GLN A 10 9.72 -2.94 -77.62
N VAL A 11 8.99 -3.54 -78.56
CA VAL A 11 9.32 -4.86 -79.10
C VAL A 11 10.15 -4.72 -80.37
N THR A 12 11.03 -5.69 -80.61
CA THR A 12 11.82 -5.78 -81.83
C THR A 12 11.70 -7.18 -82.43
N ALA A 13 11.58 -7.24 -83.75
CA ALA A 13 11.67 -8.45 -84.54
C ALA A 13 12.63 -8.22 -85.71
N THR A 14 13.29 -9.29 -86.16
CA THR A 14 14.24 -9.29 -87.26
C THR A 14 13.77 -10.25 -88.34
N ASP A 15 13.76 -9.79 -89.58
CA ASP A 15 13.59 -10.65 -90.74
C ASP A 15 14.96 -11.13 -91.26
N ALA A 16 14.99 -12.25 -91.99
CA ALA A 16 16.19 -12.82 -92.58
C ALA A 16 16.36 -12.49 -94.07
N ASP A 17 15.33 -11.94 -94.72
CA ASP A 17 15.38 -11.50 -96.12
C ASP A 17 16.29 -10.28 -96.34
N ASP A 18 16.77 -10.10 -97.56
CA ASP A 18 17.65 -8.98 -97.94
C ASP A 18 16.90 -7.63 -97.87
N PRO A 19 17.33 -6.67 -97.02
CA PRO A 19 16.66 -5.38 -96.87
C PRO A 19 16.81 -4.44 -98.08
N THR A 20 17.64 -4.80 -99.06
CA THR A 20 17.74 -4.07 -100.34
C THR A 20 16.70 -4.55 -101.37
N TYR A 21 16.07 -5.72 -101.16
CA TYR A 21 15.13 -6.32 -102.10
C TYR A 21 13.66 -6.01 -101.74
N GLY A 22 13.21 -4.81 -102.10
CA GLY A 22 11.81 -4.42 -101.99
C GLY A 22 11.33 -4.18 -100.55
N ASN A 23 10.13 -4.67 -100.21
CA ASN A 23 9.57 -4.56 -98.85
C ASN A 23 9.68 -5.87 -98.05
N SER A 24 10.37 -6.91 -98.54
CA SER A 24 10.34 -8.23 -97.89
C SER A 24 10.83 -8.18 -96.45
N ALA A 25 12.04 -7.65 -96.18
CA ALA A 25 12.55 -7.49 -94.82
C ALA A 25 11.85 -6.41 -93.97
N ARG A 26 10.78 -5.77 -94.46
CA ARG A 26 10.10 -4.67 -93.75
C ARG A 26 9.01 -5.21 -92.83
N VAL A 27 9.38 -5.37 -91.56
CA VAL A 27 8.44 -5.74 -90.49
C VAL A 27 7.42 -4.62 -90.20
N VAL A 28 6.17 -5.01 -90.01
CA VAL A 28 5.05 -4.19 -89.51
C VAL A 28 4.51 -4.82 -88.23
N TYR A 29 4.37 -4.01 -87.18
CA TYR A 29 3.86 -4.45 -85.88
C TYR A 29 2.34 -4.21 -85.75
N SER A 30 1.63 -5.14 -85.12
CA SER A 30 0.21 -4.99 -84.78
C SER A 30 -0.16 -5.73 -83.49
N ILE A 31 -1.23 -5.29 -82.82
CA ILE A 31 -1.77 -5.96 -81.62
C ILE A 31 -2.90 -6.90 -82.05
N LEU A 32 -2.78 -8.19 -81.74
CA LEU A 32 -3.83 -9.20 -81.93
C LEU A 32 -4.75 -9.30 -80.70
N HIS A 33 -4.20 -9.10 -79.50
CA HIS A 33 -4.94 -9.07 -78.23
C HIS A 33 -4.33 -8.02 -77.29
N GLY A 34 -5.16 -7.23 -76.60
CA GLY A 34 -4.71 -6.12 -75.74
C GLY A 34 -5.33 -4.76 -76.07
N GLN A 35 -6.08 -4.64 -77.18
CA GLN A 35 -7.00 -3.52 -77.40
C GLN A 35 -8.17 -3.57 -76.39
N PRO A 36 -8.75 -2.43 -75.96
CA PRO A 36 -8.37 -1.05 -76.28
C PRO A 36 -7.31 -0.45 -75.35
N TYR A 37 -6.69 -1.25 -74.47
CA TYR A 37 -5.80 -0.75 -73.40
C TYR A 37 -4.46 -0.23 -73.91
N PHE A 38 -3.90 -0.85 -74.95
CA PHE A 38 -2.59 -0.50 -75.51
C PHE A 38 -2.64 -0.28 -77.01
N SER A 39 -1.70 0.51 -77.51
CA SER A 39 -1.43 0.73 -78.94
C SER A 39 0.03 0.35 -79.24
N VAL A 40 0.30 -0.08 -80.47
CA VAL A 40 1.67 -0.31 -80.96
C VAL A 40 1.92 0.54 -82.19
N ASP A 41 3.07 1.19 -82.25
CA ASP A 41 3.52 1.87 -83.45
C ASP A 41 3.91 0.83 -84.51
N PRO A 42 3.27 0.83 -85.70
CA PRO A 42 3.44 -0.22 -86.69
C PRO A 42 4.82 -0.22 -87.36
N LYS A 43 5.64 0.83 -87.20
CA LYS A 43 6.99 0.92 -87.76
C LYS A 43 8.07 0.67 -86.71
N THR A 44 7.87 1.15 -85.47
CA THR A 44 8.91 1.13 -84.44
C THR A 44 8.72 0.02 -83.40
N GLY A 45 7.55 -0.62 -83.33
CA GLY A 45 7.26 -1.63 -82.30
C GLY A 45 7.08 -1.05 -80.89
N VAL A 46 7.02 0.28 -80.76
CA VAL A 46 6.82 0.97 -79.48
C VAL A 46 5.38 0.79 -79.02
N ILE A 47 5.19 0.21 -77.84
CA ILE A 47 3.91 0.01 -77.18
C ILE A 47 3.63 1.20 -76.25
N LYS A 48 2.42 1.76 -76.35
CA LYS A 48 1.95 2.90 -75.54
C LYS A 48 0.58 2.61 -74.93
N THR A 49 0.27 3.23 -73.80
CA THR A 49 -1.11 3.26 -73.26
C THR A 49 -2.06 3.88 -74.29
N ALA A 50 -3.23 3.27 -74.47
CA ALA A 50 -4.29 3.76 -75.37
C ALA A 50 -5.58 4.13 -74.62
N LEU A 51 -5.81 3.54 -73.44
CA LEU A 51 -6.92 3.87 -72.54
C LEU A 51 -6.42 4.73 -71.36
N PRO A 52 -7.13 5.80 -70.96
CA PRO A 52 -6.86 6.53 -69.72
C PRO A 52 -7.33 5.73 -68.50
N ASN A 53 -6.89 6.14 -67.31
CA ASN A 53 -7.39 5.65 -66.01
C ASN A 53 -7.36 4.11 -65.88
N MET A 54 -6.28 3.50 -66.36
CA MET A 54 -5.98 2.10 -66.03
C MET A 54 -5.67 2.01 -64.53
N ASP A 55 -6.38 1.11 -63.88
CA ASP A 55 -6.54 0.96 -62.43
C ASP A 55 -6.11 -0.46 -62.05
N ARG A 56 -5.23 -0.59 -61.05
CA ARG A 56 -4.60 -1.89 -60.67
C ARG A 56 -5.56 -2.72 -59.84
N GLU A 57 -6.32 -2.06 -58.98
CA GLU A 57 -7.31 -2.59 -58.04
C GLU A 57 -8.48 -3.25 -58.79
N VAL A 58 -8.79 -2.74 -59.99
CA VAL A 58 -9.70 -3.38 -60.95
C VAL A 58 -9.00 -4.49 -61.75
N LYS A 59 -7.78 -4.24 -62.25
CA LYS A 59 -7.00 -5.24 -63.02
C LYS A 59 -5.51 -4.92 -63.10
N GLU A 60 -4.70 -5.72 -62.40
CA GLU A 60 -3.25 -5.56 -62.32
C GLU A 60 -2.46 -6.02 -63.56
N GLU A 61 -2.90 -7.08 -64.26
CA GLU A 61 -2.13 -7.73 -65.33
C GLU A 61 -2.82 -7.71 -66.70
N TYR A 62 -2.04 -7.41 -67.74
CA TYR A 62 -2.47 -7.41 -69.13
C TYR A 62 -1.52 -8.21 -70.01
N GLN A 63 -2.04 -9.21 -70.71
CA GLN A 63 -1.31 -9.98 -71.72
C GLN A 63 -1.59 -9.40 -73.11
N VAL A 64 -0.59 -8.77 -73.70
CA VAL A 64 -0.68 -8.16 -75.04
C VAL A 64 -0.01 -9.08 -76.06
N LEU A 65 -0.80 -9.66 -76.97
CA LEU A 65 -0.28 -10.48 -78.07
C LEU A 65 0.09 -9.54 -79.23
N ILE A 66 1.39 -9.42 -79.51
CA ILE A 66 1.93 -8.67 -80.63
C ILE A 66 2.20 -9.61 -81.80
N GLN A 67 1.83 -9.19 -83.01
CA GLN A 67 2.28 -9.77 -84.26
C GLN A 67 3.30 -8.84 -84.92
N ALA A 68 4.42 -9.42 -85.33
CA ALA A 68 5.40 -8.81 -86.22
C ALA A 68 5.28 -9.52 -87.58
N LYS A 69 4.92 -8.78 -88.63
CA LYS A 69 4.60 -9.34 -89.94
C LYS A 69 5.48 -8.73 -91.02
N ASP A 70 6.09 -9.55 -91.87
CA ASP A 70 6.83 -9.08 -93.04
C ASP A 70 5.88 -8.55 -94.14
N MET A 71 6.42 -7.84 -95.13
CA MET A 71 5.64 -7.27 -96.24
C MET A 71 6.09 -7.84 -97.60
N GLY A 72 6.58 -9.08 -97.60
CA GLY A 72 7.08 -9.84 -98.74
C GLY A 72 6.03 -10.72 -99.43
N GLY A 73 6.30 -11.03 -100.70
CA GLY A 73 5.55 -12.01 -101.50
C GLY A 73 4.13 -11.61 -101.92
N GLN A 74 3.59 -12.35 -102.90
CA GLN A 74 2.24 -12.12 -103.44
C GLN A 74 1.09 -12.54 -102.50
N LEU A 75 1.40 -13.32 -101.46
CA LEU A 75 0.43 -13.81 -100.46
C LEU A 75 0.42 -12.96 -99.18
N GLY A 76 1.20 -11.88 -99.14
CA GLY A 76 1.15 -10.86 -98.09
C GLY A 76 1.83 -11.25 -96.78
N GLY A 77 3.04 -11.81 -96.85
CA GLY A 77 4.00 -11.94 -95.74
C GLY A 77 3.74 -12.99 -94.66
N LEU A 78 4.83 -13.49 -94.08
CA LEU A 78 4.88 -14.34 -92.89
C LEU A 78 4.79 -13.49 -91.61
N ALA A 79 4.44 -14.14 -90.50
CA ALA A 79 4.19 -13.49 -89.22
C ALA A 79 4.78 -14.27 -88.05
N GLY A 80 5.54 -13.58 -87.20
CA GLY A 80 5.88 -14.01 -85.85
C GLY A 80 4.95 -13.39 -84.82
N THR A 81 4.76 -14.05 -83.68
CA THR A 81 3.96 -13.52 -82.57
C THR A 81 4.66 -13.66 -81.23
N THR A 82 4.50 -12.69 -80.34
CA THR A 82 5.03 -12.72 -78.97
C THR A 82 4.02 -12.14 -77.98
N ILE A 83 4.09 -12.58 -76.72
CA ILE A 83 3.23 -12.08 -75.64
C ILE A 83 4.05 -11.14 -74.76
N VAL A 84 3.55 -9.92 -74.58
CA VAL A 84 4.09 -8.93 -73.64
C VAL A 84 3.18 -8.92 -72.41
N ASN A 85 3.71 -9.35 -71.27
CA ASN A 85 3.02 -9.24 -69.98
C ASN A 85 3.29 -7.85 -69.40
N ILE A 86 2.24 -7.08 -69.16
CA ILE A 86 2.31 -5.72 -68.61
C ILE A 86 1.59 -5.74 -67.26
N THR A 87 2.36 -5.53 -66.20
CA THR A 87 1.87 -5.31 -64.83
C THR A 87 1.70 -3.81 -64.58
N LEU A 88 0.61 -3.41 -63.93
CA LEU A 88 0.42 -2.04 -63.47
C LEU A 88 1.17 -1.83 -62.14
N SER A 89 1.94 -0.75 -62.06
CA SER A 89 2.56 -0.31 -60.82
C SER A 89 1.54 0.36 -59.91
N ASP A 90 1.51 -0.05 -58.65
CA ASP A 90 0.65 0.51 -57.61
C ASP A 90 0.85 2.02 -57.38
N VAL A 91 -0.21 2.70 -56.98
CA VAL A 91 -0.20 4.12 -56.57
C VAL A 91 -1.06 4.26 -55.31
N ASN A 92 -0.71 5.16 -54.39
CA ASN A 92 -1.56 5.38 -53.23
C ASN A 92 -2.76 6.24 -53.65
N ASP A 93 -3.86 5.62 -54.09
CA ASP A 93 -5.12 6.32 -54.40
C ASP A 93 -6.38 5.76 -53.71
N ASN A 94 -6.25 4.72 -52.88
CA ASN A 94 -7.31 4.27 -51.98
C ASN A 94 -7.01 4.67 -50.53
N PRO A 95 -7.94 5.36 -49.83
CA PRO A 95 -7.78 5.62 -48.41
C PRO A 95 -8.11 4.37 -47.57
N PRO A 96 -7.47 4.19 -46.40
CA PRO A 96 -7.83 3.14 -45.47
C PRO A 96 -9.25 3.38 -44.95
N ARG A 97 -10.09 2.34 -44.97
CA ARG A 97 -11.51 2.42 -44.56
C ARG A 97 -11.84 1.50 -43.40
N PHE A 98 -12.46 2.04 -42.35
CA PHE A 98 -13.01 1.20 -41.31
C PHE A 98 -14.26 0.46 -41.79
N SER A 99 -14.34 -0.85 -41.52
CA SER A 99 -15.54 -1.65 -41.81
C SER A 99 -16.76 -1.27 -40.95
N LYS A 100 -16.55 -0.47 -39.89
CA LYS A 100 -17.58 0.07 -38.99
C LYS A 100 -17.24 1.50 -38.60
N SER A 101 -18.20 2.40 -38.70
CA SER A 101 -18.06 3.78 -38.19
C SER A 101 -18.06 3.88 -36.67
N PHE A 102 -18.51 2.81 -35.98
CA PHE A 102 -18.62 2.77 -34.52
C PHE A 102 -18.21 1.41 -33.95
N PHE A 103 -17.29 1.42 -32.98
CA PHE A 103 -16.83 0.24 -32.25
C PHE A 103 -17.26 0.31 -30.78
N HIS A 104 -17.87 -0.76 -30.28
CA HIS A 104 -18.22 -0.93 -28.87
C HIS A 104 -17.27 -1.94 -28.23
N LEU A 105 -16.52 -1.50 -27.22
CA LEU A 105 -15.63 -2.34 -26.41
C LEU A 105 -16.06 -2.30 -24.94
N ARG A 106 -15.59 -3.28 -24.18
CA ARG A 106 -15.82 -3.41 -22.73
C ARG A 106 -14.51 -3.74 -22.05
N VAL A 107 -14.28 -3.17 -20.87
CA VAL A 107 -13.05 -3.36 -20.09
C VAL A 107 -13.40 -3.39 -18.60
N PRO A 108 -13.01 -4.42 -17.84
CA PRO A 108 -13.07 -4.38 -16.37
C PRO A 108 -12.17 -3.26 -15.83
N GLU A 109 -12.56 -2.54 -14.79
CA GLU A 109 -11.72 -1.47 -14.25
C GLU A 109 -10.39 -1.97 -13.67
N SER A 110 -10.42 -3.17 -13.07
CA SER A 110 -9.25 -3.91 -12.59
C SER A 110 -8.26 -4.35 -13.68
N SER A 111 -8.48 -3.97 -14.94
CA SER A 111 -7.55 -4.22 -16.05
C SER A 111 -6.22 -3.47 -15.84
N ALA A 112 -5.11 -4.20 -15.90
CA ALA A 112 -3.79 -3.61 -15.69
C ALA A 112 -3.44 -2.58 -16.80
N VAL A 113 -2.72 -1.52 -16.43
CA VAL A 113 -2.12 -0.59 -17.40
C VAL A 113 -1.15 -1.36 -18.31
N GLY A 114 -1.22 -1.11 -19.62
CA GLY A 114 -0.52 -1.85 -20.66
C GLY A 114 -1.31 -3.04 -21.24
N SER A 115 -2.48 -3.38 -20.68
CA SER A 115 -3.35 -4.42 -21.26
C SER A 115 -4.00 -3.96 -22.57
N ALA A 116 -4.20 -4.92 -23.49
CA ALA A 116 -4.93 -4.70 -24.73
C ALA A 116 -6.45 -4.84 -24.49
N ILE A 117 -7.20 -3.76 -24.73
CA ILE A 117 -8.65 -3.68 -24.50
C ILE A 117 -9.42 -4.27 -25.68
N GLY A 118 -8.92 -4.07 -26.90
CA GLY A 118 -9.58 -4.49 -28.12
C GLY A 118 -8.76 -4.16 -29.35
N ARG A 119 -9.23 -4.64 -30.50
CA ARG A 119 -8.61 -4.41 -31.79
C ARG A 119 -9.60 -3.84 -32.78
N ILE A 120 -9.13 -2.95 -33.62
CA ILE A 120 -9.86 -2.36 -34.73
C ILE A 120 -9.02 -2.46 -35.99
N LYS A 121 -9.67 -2.50 -37.16
CA LYS A 121 -8.99 -2.62 -38.44
C LYS A 121 -9.67 -1.75 -39.48
N ALA A 122 -8.85 -0.94 -40.14
CA ALA A 122 -9.15 -0.35 -41.42
C ALA A 122 -8.63 -1.26 -42.54
N HIS A 123 -9.29 -1.22 -43.69
CA HIS A 123 -8.93 -1.96 -44.88
C HIS A 123 -8.51 -0.96 -45.96
N ASP A 124 -7.34 -1.19 -46.51
CA ASP A 124 -6.84 -0.49 -47.68
C ASP A 124 -6.87 -1.46 -48.89
N LEU A 125 -6.98 -0.94 -50.10
CA LEU A 125 -7.08 -1.72 -51.35
C LEU A 125 -5.77 -1.70 -52.16
N ASP A 126 -4.86 -0.78 -51.85
CA ASP A 126 -3.53 -0.68 -52.46
C ASP A 126 -2.64 -1.87 -52.06
N ILE A 127 -1.35 -1.88 -52.44
CA ILE A 127 -0.41 -2.94 -52.03
C ILE A 127 0.91 -2.44 -51.44
N GLY A 128 1.54 -3.31 -50.63
CA GLY A 128 2.81 -3.01 -49.99
C GLY A 128 2.72 -1.77 -49.10
N ARG A 129 3.65 -0.81 -49.30
CA ARG A 129 3.75 0.40 -48.49
C ARG A 129 2.59 1.38 -48.63
N ASN A 130 1.86 1.33 -49.74
CA ASN A 130 0.70 2.21 -49.92
C ASN A 130 -0.43 1.76 -48.97
N ALA A 131 -0.64 0.45 -48.82
CA ALA A 131 -1.61 -0.14 -47.90
C ALA A 131 -1.15 -0.29 -46.42
N GLU A 132 0.01 0.24 -46.03
CA GLU A 132 0.46 0.24 -44.63
C GLU A 132 -0.32 1.30 -43.83
N VAL A 133 -1.00 0.90 -42.76
CA VAL A 133 -1.91 1.75 -41.99
C VAL A 133 -1.35 2.09 -40.61
N GLU A 134 -1.21 3.38 -40.33
CA GLU A 134 -0.96 3.90 -38.99
C GLU A 134 -2.29 4.30 -38.32
N TYR A 135 -2.47 3.92 -37.05
CA TYR A 135 -3.64 4.30 -36.26
C TYR A 135 -3.24 5.30 -35.18
N THR A 136 -4.05 6.35 -35.00
CA THR A 136 -3.86 7.34 -33.93
C THR A 136 -5.17 7.67 -33.23
N ILE A 137 -5.13 7.92 -31.91
CA ILE A 137 -6.28 8.44 -31.16
C ILE A 137 -6.33 9.96 -31.37
N VAL A 138 -7.48 10.48 -31.77
CA VAL A 138 -7.67 11.91 -32.02
C VAL A 138 -7.50 12.69 -30.70
N PRO A 139 -6.53 13.63 -30.61
CA PRO A 139 -6.28 14.36 -29.37
C PRO A 139 -7.49 15.21 -28.92
N GLY A 140 -7.68 15.31 -27.60
CA GLY A 140 -8.73 16.13 -26.99
C GLY A 140 -10.11 15.47 -26.90
N ASP A 141 -10.38 14.41 -27.68
CA ASP A 141 -11.69 13.74 -27.74
C ASP A 141 -11.91 12.71 -26.61
N GLY A 142 -11.43 12.99 -25.39
CA GLY A 142 -11.64 12.13 -24.22
C GLY A 142 -10.83 10.81 -24.18
N GLY A 143 -10.04 10.49 -25.21
CA GLY A 143 -9.23 9.26 -25.31
C GLY A 143 -7.97 9.19 -24.45
N ALA A 144 -7.71 10.18 -23.56
CA ALA A 144 -6.44 10.33 -22.83
C ALA A 144 -6.09 9.21 -21.82
N MET A 145 -7.02 8.29 -21.56
CA MET A 145 -6.80 7.08 -20.73
C MET A 145 -6.24 5.89 -21.53
N PHE A 146 -6.18 6.02 -22.86
CA PHE A 146 -5.84 4.94 -23.79
C PHE A 146 -4.67 5.33 -24.69
N ASP A 147 -4.09 4.31 -25.30
CA ASP A 147 -3.14 4.43 -26.41
C ASP A 147 -3.56 3.50 -27.54
N ILE A 148 -2.94 3.62 -28.71
CA ILE A 148 -3.15 2.69 -29.83
C ILE A 148 -1.84 2.40 -30.53
N THR A 149 -1.62 1.14 -30.91
CA THR A 149 -0.45 0.71 -31.68
C THR A 149 -0.86 -0.11 -32.90
N THR A 150 -0.21 0.11 -34.04
CA THR A 150 -0.35 -0.78 -35.21
C THR A 150 0.41 -2.08 -34.96
N ASN A 151 -0.23 -3.22 -35.20
CA ASN A 151 0.44 -4.51 -35.29
C ASN A 151 1.04 -4.69 -36.69
N GLU A 152 2.36 -4.74 -36.79
CA GLU A 152 3.11 -4.83 -38.05
C GLU A 152 2.70 -6.02 -38.94
N HIS A 153 2.34 -7.16 -38.34
CA HIS A 153 2.07 -8.39 -39.08
C HIS A 153 0.68 -8.45 -39.72
N ASN A 154 -0.33 -7.83 -39.10
CA ASN A 154 -1.72 -7.96 -39.54
C ASN A 154 -2.44 -6.62 -39.75
N GLN A 155 -1.75 -5.49 -39.53
CA GLN A 155 -2.26 -4.13 -39.70
C GLN A 155 -3.53 -3.83 -38.87
N GLU A 156 -3.68 -4.51 -37.71
CA GLU A 156 -4.70 -4.19 -36.70
C GLU A 156 -4.21 -3.09 -35.76
N GLY A 157 -5.06 -2.12 -35.46
CA GLY A 157 -4.86 -1.17 -34.38
C GLY A 157 -5.26 -1.78 -33.05
N ILE A 158 -4.30 -1.99 -32.15
CA ILE A 158 -4.52 -2.53 -30.80
C ILE A 158 -4.69 -1.36 -29.83
N ILE A 159 -5.86 -1.25 -29.22
CA ILE A 159 -6.14 -0.23 -28.20
C ILE A 159 -5.63 -0.73 -26.85
N ILE A 160 -4.77 0.07 -26.21
CA ILE A 160 -4.05 -0.27 -24.98
C ILE A 160 -4.50 0.64 -23.85
N LEU A 161 -4.62 0.10 -22.63
CA LEU A 161 -4.90 0.90 -21.45
C LEU A 161 -3.66 1.67 -20.98
N LYS A 162 -3.74 3.01 -20.88
CA LYS A 162 -2.60 3.89 -20.55
C LYS A 162 -2.59 4.37 -19.09
N ARG A 163 -3.75 4.33 -18.42
CA ARG A 163 -3.98 4.77 -17.03
C ARG A 163 -5.00 3.84 -16.36
N PRO A 164 -4.97 3.65 -15.03
CA PRO A 164 -5.98 2.86 -14.34
C PRO A 164 -7.38 3.42 -14.60
N LEU A 165 -8.36 2.53 -14.61
CA LEU A 165 -9.78 2.88 -14.72
C LEU A 165 -10.41 2.83 -13.32
N ASP A 166 -11.57 3.47 -13.23
CA ASP A 166 -12.37 3.66 -12.02
C ASP A 166 -13.80 3.88 -12.53
N TYR A 167 -14.69 2.92 -12.26
CA TYR A 167 -16.06 2.88 -12.74
C TYR A 167 -16.92 3.94 -12.06
N GLU A 168 -16.73 4.16 -10.75
CA GLU A 168 -17.37 5.18 -9.93
C GLU A 168 -17.13 6.57 -10.51
N SER A 169 -15.88 6.86 -10.87
CA SER A 169 -15.46 8.10 -11.52
C SER A 169 -15.99 8.21 -12.95
N LYS A 170 -15.87 7.17 -13.79
CA LYS A 170 -16.29 7.24 -15.19
C LYS A 170 -16.59 5.90 -15.88
N LYS A 171 -17.87 5.53 -15.84
CA LYS A 171 -18.49 4.34 -16.46
C LYS A 171 -18.29 4.15 -17.97
N ALA A 172 -17.97 5.20 -18.74
CA ALA A 172 -17.74 5.08 -20.18
C ALA A 172 -16.85 6.18 -20.77
N TYR A 173 -16.07 5.81 -21.77
CA TYR A 173 -15.27 6.68 -22.61
C TYR A 173 -15.74 6.59 -24.06
N THR A 174 -15.68 7.70 -24.78
CA THR A 174 -15.98 7.76 -26.22
C THR A 174 -14.99 8.71 -26.85
N PHE A 175 -14.29 8.25 -27.87
CA PHE A 175 -13.23 8.99 -28.57
C PHE A 175 -13.11 8.49 -30.01
N LYS A 176 -12.56 9.30 -30.90
CA LYS A 176 -12.26 8.90 -32.29
C LYS A 176 -10.86 8.31 -32.43
N VAL A 177 -10.77 7.30 -33.29
CA VAL A 177 -9.51 6.82 -33.87
C VAL A 177 -9.48 7.23 -35.33
N GLU A 178 -8.35 7.76 -35.75
CA GLU A 178 -7.99 8.02 -37.15
C GLU A 178 -7.10 6.87 -37.66
N ALA A 179 -7.38 6.38 -38.85
CA ALA A 179 -6.49 5.52 -39.63
C ALA A 179 -6.01 6.29 -40.85
N SER A 180 -4.71 6.25 -41.12
CA SER A 180 -4.07 6.92 -42.25
C SER A 180 -2.94 6.08 -42.82
N ASN A 181 -2.64 6.20 -44.12
CA ASN A 181 -1.48 5.51 -44.69
C ASN A 181 -0.18 6.03 -44.05
N ALA A 182 0.68 5.12 -43.60
CA ALA A 182 1.96 5.43 -42.97
C ALA A 182 2.92 6.16 -43.95
N HIS A 183 2.71 5.98 -45.26
CA HIS A 183 3.52 6.56 -46.32
C HIS A 183 2.66 7.42 -47.28
N MET A 184 2.92 8.73 -47.31
CA MET A 184 2.33 9.63 -48.30
C MET A 184 3.16 9.67 -49.58
N ASP A 185 2.56 9.22 -50.69
CA ASP A 185 3.13 9.37 -52.03
C ASP A 185 3.22 10.87 -52.42
N PRO A 186 4.38 11.37 -52.89
CA PRO A 186 4.56 12.75 -53.34
C PRO A 186 3.51 13.27 -54.33
N ARG A 187 2.96 12.39 -55.17
CA ARG A 187 1.91 12.72 -56.16
C ARG A 187 0.61 13.20 -55.50
N PHE A 188 0.33 12.73 -54.28
CA PHE A 188 -0.91 12.99 -53.56
C PHE A 188 -0.75 13.91 -52.34
N GLN A 189 0.47 14.40 -52.05
CA GLN A 189 0.73 15.32 -50.93
C GLN A 189 -0.18 16.57 -50.88
N SER A 190 -0.64 17.05 -52.05
CA SER A 190 -1.57 18.19 -52.14
C SER A 190 -2.98 17.91 -51.61
N PHE A 191 -3.37 16.65 -51.48
CA PHE A 191 -4.67 16.23 -50.92
C PHE A 191 -4.61 15.91 -49.42
N GLY A 192 -3.41 15.93 -48.81
CA GLY A 192 -3.17 15.49 -47.44
C GLY A 192 -3.04 13.97 -47.32
N ALA A 193 -2.84 13.47 -46.10
CA ALA A 193 -2.84 12.04 -45.84
C ALA A 193 -4.26 11.49 -46.07
N PHE A 194 -4.38 10.47 -46.91
CA PHE A 194 -5.60 9.69 -47.03
C PHE A 194 -5.94 9.06 -45.67
N LYS A 195 -7.16 9.27 -45.21
CA LYS A 195 -7.56 8.92 -43.85
C LYS A 195 -9.05 8.71 -43.67
N ASP A 196 -9.40 7.92 -42.67
CA ASP A 196 -10.77 7.66 -42.23
C ASP A 196 -10.83 7.70 -40.69
N THR A 197 -12.02 7.95 -40.14
CA THR A 197 -12.20 8.08 -38.69
C THR A 197 -13.38 7.26 -38.20
N ALA A 198 -13.14 6.44 -37.18
CA ALA A 198 -14.17 5.68 -36.50
C ALA A 198 -14.30 6.11 -35.04
N THR A 199 -15.53 6.05 -34.51
CA THR A 199 -15.78 6.34 -33.09
C THR A 199 -15.66 5.06 -32.28
N VAL A 200 -14.85 5.09 -31.22
CA VAL A 200 -14.72 3.97 -30.27
C VAL A 200 -15.40 4.38 -28.97
N LYS A 201 -16.31 3.53 -28.48
CA LYS A 201 -16.89 3.63 -27.15
C LYS A 201 -16.44 2.45 -26.30
N ILE A 202 -15.78 2.75 -25.20
CA ILE A 202 -15.33 1.80 -24.20
C ILE A 202 -16.24 1.95 -22.98
N ASN A 203 -17.03 0.92 -22.69
CA ASN A 203 -17.76 0.84 -21.42
C ASN A 203 -16.84 0.21 -20.37
N VAL A 204 -16.68 0.88 -19.23
CA VAL A 204 -16.04 0.28 -18.05
C VAL A 204 -17.03 -0.71 -17.43
N LEU A 205 -16.54 -1.86 -17.01
CA LEU A 205 -17.29 -2.86 -16.26
C LEU A 205 -16.86 -2.78 -14.80
N ASP A 206 -17.85 -2.56 -13.96
CA ASP A 206 -17.87 -2.67 -12.50
C ASP A 206 -17.27 -4.01 -12.03
N VAL A 207 -16.41 -3.98 -11.01
CA VAL A 207 -15.77 -5.14 -10.38
C VAL A 207 -15.93 -5.03 -8.86
N ASP A 208 -16.29 -6.14 -8.19
CA ASP A 208 -16.54 -6.16 -6.73
C ASP A 208 -15.27 -5.73 -5.93
N GLU A 209 -15.28 -4.51 -5.38
CA GLU A 209 -14.17 -3.88 -4.64
C GLU A 209 -14.50 -3.68 -3.14
N PRO A 210 -13.53 -3.66 -2.21
CA PRO A 210 -13.82 -3.56 -0.78
C PRO A 210 -14.41 -2.20 -0.37
N PRO A 211 -15.26 -2.12 0.69
CA PRO A 211 -15.89 -0.87 1.11
C PRO A 211 -14.88 0.24 1.41
N VAL A 212 -15.15 1.47 1.02
CA VAL A 212 -14.21 2.59 1.20
C VAL A 212 -14.59 3.44 2.41
N PHE A 213 -13.65 3.65 3.34
CA PHE A 213 -13.83 4.56 4.48
C PHE A 213 -13.82 6.02 4.03
N ASN A 214 -14.71 6.83 4.60
CA ASN A 214 -14.85 8.27 4.28
C ASN A 214 -13.64 9.14 4.68
N LYS A 215 -12.72 8.61 5.50
CA LYS A 215 -11.47 9.25 5.92
C LYS A 215 -10.34 8.22 5.94
N PRO A 216 -9.09 8.61 5.64
CA PRO A 216 -7.93 7.71 5.68
C PRO A 216 -7.50 7.32 7.12
N SER A 217 -7.89 8.12 8.10
CA SER A 217 -7.74 7.83 9.53
C SER A 217 -8.79 8.61 10.33
N TYR A 218 -9.03 8.16 11.56
CA TYR A 218 -9.89 8.85 12.52
C TYR A 218 -9.09 9.16 13.79
N VAL A 219 -9.38 10.29 14.40
CA VAL A 219 -8.84 10.70 15.70
C VAL A 219 -10.02 11.00 16.61
N MET A 220 -9.97 10.48 17.82
CA MET A 220 -11.00 10.63 18.87
C MET A 220 -10.28 10.96 20.18
N ASP A 221 -10.88 11.81 21.01
CA ASP A 221 -10.36 12.16 22.32
C ASP A 221 -11.39 11.74 23.38
N VAL A 222 -10.95 11.10 24.46
CA VAL A 222 -11.81 10.56 25.53
C VAL A 222 -11.16 10.80 26.89
N TYR A 223 -11.91 11.20 27.91
CA TYR A 223 -11.35 11.32 29.28
C TYR A 223 -11.22 9.96 29.95
N GLU A 224 -10.21 9.75 30.77
CA GLU A 224 -9.99 8.44 31.42
C GLU A 224 -11.12 8.02 32.38
N ASP A 225 -11.78 8.98 33.02
CA ASP A 225 -12.95 8.76 33.87
C ASP A 225 -14.24 8.38 33.10
N THR A 226 -14.17 8.29 31.77
CA THR A 226 -15.32 7.94 30.92
C THR A 226 -15.78 6.50 31.22
N PRO A 227 -17.04 6.29 31.66
CA PRO A 227 -17.51 4.96 32.01
C PRO A 227 -17.62 4.05 30.78
N ALA A 228 -17.44 2.74 30.99
CA ALA A 228 -17.63 1.72 29.97
C ALA A 228 -19.06 1.79 29.36
N GLY A 229 -19.15 1.54 28.05
CA GLY A 229 -20.37 1.67 27.25
C GLY A 229 -20.62 3.08 26.68
N THR A 230 -19.70 4.03 26.86
CA THR A 230 -19.85 5.40 26.34
C THR A 230 -19.35 5.49 24.90
N ILE A 231 -20.18 6.01 23.99
CA ILE A 231 -19.80 6.24 22.59
C ILE A 231 -18.84 7.43 22.50
N ILE A 232 -17.64 7.19 21.97
CA ILE A 232 -16.57 8.21 21.81
C ILE A 232 -16.51 8.79 20.40
N GLY A 233 -17.10 8.11 19.42
CA GLY A 233 -17.16 8.56 18.03
C GLY A 233 -17.73 7.50 17.10
N ALA A 234 -17.61 7.73 15.79
CA ALA A 234 -18.03 6.77 14.78
C ALA A 234 -17.11 6.80 13.57
N VAL A 235 -16.94 5.64 12.94
CA VAL A 235 -16.30 5.50 11.62
C VAL A 235 -17.37 5.18 10.58
N THR A 236 -17.16 5.65 9.36
CA THR A 236 -18.08 5.38 8.24
C THR A 236 -17.32 4.90 7.02
N ALA A 237 -17.82 3.82 6.43
CA ALA A 237 -17.42 3.27 5.14
C ALA A 237 -18.66 3.00 4.29
N GLN A 238 -18.48 3.00 2.98
CA GLN A 238 -19.53 2.80 1.99
C GLN A 238 -19.04 1.88 0.88
N ASP A 239 -19.93 1.01 0.42
CA ASP A 239 -19.74 0.22 -0.79
C ASP A 239 -20.12 1.08 -2.00
N LEU A 240 -19.16 1.33 -2.90
CA LEU A 240 -19.29 2.30 -3.99
C LEU A 240 -19.77 1.67 -5.30
N ASP A 241 -19.56 0.37 -5.45
CA ASP A 241 -19.83 -0.43 -6.64
C ASP A 241 -21.30 -0.31 -7.11
N ALA A 242 -21.57 -0.65 -8.37
CA ALA A 242 -22.92 -0.57 -8.95
C ALA A 242 -23.97 -1.38 -8.18
N SER A 243 -23.55 -2.47 -7.52
CA SER A 243 -24.39 -3.30 -6.64
C SER A 243 -24.10 -3.10 -5.16
N SER A 244 -24.12 -1.84 -4.71
CA SER A 244 -23.88 -1.43 -3.31
C SER A 244 -24.56 -2.33 -2.26
N SER A 245 -23.75 -2.81 -1.32
CA SER A 245 -24.06 -3.73 -0.25
C SER A 245 -23.99 -3.07 1.13
N PRO A 246 -24.83 -3.45 2.11
CA PRO A 246 -24.68 -3.01 3.48
C PRO A 246 -23.31 -3.39 4.05
N VAL A 247 -22.64 -2.42 4.68
CA VAL A 247 -21.35 -2.62 5.33
C VAL A 247 -21.53 -3.17 6.75
N ARG A 248 -20.60 -4.01 7.18
CA ARG A 248 -20.45 -4.50 8.56
C ARG A 248 -19.07 -4.12 9.10
N TYR A 249 -19.05 -3.57 10.32
CA TYR A 249 -17.84 -3.14 11.00
C TYR A 249 -17.38 -4.14 12.06
N SER A 250 -16.08 -4.20 12.31
CA SER A 250 -15.48 -4.93 13.44
C SER A 250 -14.10 -4.37 13.79
N ILE A 251 -13.69 -4.47 15.06
CA ILE A 251 -12.30 -4.21 15.45
C ILE A 251 -11.42 -5.37 14.99
N ASP A 252 -10.23 -5.04 14.46
CA ASP A 252 -9.18 -6.00 14.14
C ASP A 252 -8.30 -6.21 15.37
N TRP A 253 -8.66 -7.21 16.15
CA TRP A 253 -7.97 -7.64 17.37
C TRP A 253 -6.52 -8.05 17.09
N ARG A 254 -5.58 -7.11 17.28
CA ARG A 254 -4.12 -7.31 17.14
C ARG A 254 -3.41 -7.38 18.48
N SER A 255 -4.00 -6.78 19.51
CA SER A 255 -3.50 -6.73 20.86
C SER A 255 -4.65 -6.88 21.85
N ASP A 256 -4.35 -7.40 23.05
CA ASP A 256 -5.29 -7.34 24.17
C ASP A 256 -5.65 -5.89 24.51
N LEU A 257 -4.80 -4.91 24.16
CA LEU A 257 -5.05 -3.47 24.29
C LEU A 257 -6.13 -2.91 23.36
N ASP A 258 -6.62 -3.70 22.40
CA ASP A 258 -7.79 -3.32 21.60
C ASP A 258 -9.10 -3.53 22.40
N SER A 259 -9.08 -4.27 23.53
CA SER A 259 -10.27 -4.64 24.33
C SER A 259 -10.85 -3.56 25.22
N TYR A 260 -10.18 -2.41 25.31
CA TYR A 260 -10.73 -1.21 25.92
C TYR A 260 -11.84 -0.57 25.08
N PHE A 261 -12.06 -1.03 23.83
CA PHE A 261 -13.09 -0.51 22.93
C PHE A 261 -13.94 -1.61 22.31
N ASP A 262 -15.18 -1.26 22.00
CA ASP A 262 -16.10 -2.06 21.17
C ASP A 262 -16.63 -1.20 20.01
N ILE A 263 -17.21 -1.83 18.99
CA ILE A 263 -17.80 -1.15 17.83
C ILE A 263 -19.15 -1.74 17.44
N ASP A 264 -20.15 -0.88 17.23
CA ASP A 264 -21.43 -1.32 16.69
C ASP A 264 -21.23 -1.82 15.24
N PRO A 265 -21.58 -3.09 14.93
CA PRO A 265 -21.31 -3.67 13.63
C PRO A 265 -22.19 -3.10 12.51
N VAL A 266 -23.23 -2.31 12.81
CA VAL A 266 -24.17 -1.70 11.87
C VAL A 266 -23.91 -0.20 11.71
N GLU A 267 -23.80 0.53 12.82
CA GLU A 267 -23.67 1.99 12.84
C GLU A 267 -22.20 2.46 12.78
N GLY A 268 -21.24 1.61 13.13
CA GLY A 268 -19.82 1.95 13.16
C GLY A 268 -19.43 2.89 14.31
N THR A 269 -20.31 3.04 15.31
CA THR A 269 -20.04 3.80 16.55
C THR A 269 -19.06 3.03 17.42
N ILE A 270 -17.98 3.69 17.85
CA ILE A 270 -16.98 3.12 18.75
C ILE A 270 -17.31 3.58 20.18
N SER A 271 -17.31 2.64 21.13
CA SER A 271 -17.54 2.90 22.54
C SER A 271 -16.41 2.35 23.42
N THR A 272 -16.24 2.91 24.61
CA THR A 272 -15.43 2.30 25.67
C THR A 272 -16.04 0.96 26.09
N ASN A 273 -15.20 -0.04 26.37
CA ASN A 273 -15.62 -1.37 26.85
C ASN A 273 -15.05 -1.68 28.25
N ASP A 274 -13.92 -1.08 28.61
CA ASP A 274 -13.36 -1.11 29.97
C ASP A 274 -12.97 0.31 30.41
N LEU A 275 -12.58 0.49 31.67
CA LEU A 275 -12.04 1.74 32.19
C LEU A 275 -10.68 2.04 31.57
N LEU A 276 -10.44 3.32 31.28
CA LEU A 276 -9.19 3.80 30.73
C LEU A 276 -8.29 4.31 31.88
N ASP A 277 -6.97 4.21 31.69
CA ASP A 277 -5.94 4.68 32.62
C ASP A 277 -4.85 5.33 31.77
N ARG A 278 -4.73 6.64 31.86
CA ARG A 278 -3.86 7.43 30.98
C ARG A 278 -2.41 7.43 31.45
N GLU A 279 -2.16 7.33 32.77
CA GLU A 279 -0.82 7.13 33.34
C GLU A 279 -0.19 5.83 32.83
N ASN A 280 -1.00 4.82 32.56
CA ASN A 280 -0.61 3.58 31.90
C ASN A 280 -0.54 3.76 30.37
N ILE A 281 -1.62 4.21 29.72
CA ILE A 281 -1.73 4.29 28.25
C ILE A 281 -2.45 5.58 27.80
N ALA A 282 -1.69 6.64 27.52
CA ALA A 282 -2.23 7.90 27.03
C ALA A 282 -2.76 7.87 25.57
N GLN A 283 -2.47 6.82 24.78
CA GLN A 283 -2.90 6.72 23.38
C GLN A 283 -3.11 5.26 22.95
N HIS A 284 -4.29 4.95 22.44
CA HIS A 284 -4.61 3.68 21.79
C HIS A 284 -4.66 3.86 20.27
N ASN A 285 -4.24 2.83 19.51
CA ASN A 285 -4.25 2.82 18.04
C ASN A 285 -5.02 1.59 17.54
N VAL A 286 -6.34 1.72 17.47
CA VAL A 286 -7.27 0.66 17.10
C VAL A 286 -7.33 0.55 15.57
N SER A 287 -7.32 -0.67 15.04
CA SER A 287 -7.57 -0.93 13.62
C SER A 287 -9.02 -1.39 13.42
N VAL A 288 -9.82 -0.64 12.67
CA VAL A 288 -11.21 -1.06 12.35
C VAL A 288 -11.29 -1.63 10.94
N VAL A 289 -12.02 -2.72 10.78
CA VAL A 289 -12.33 -3.39 9.52
C VAL A 289 -13.75 -3.01 9.08
N ALA A 290 -13.92 -2.74 7.78
CA ALA A 290 -15.23 -2.71 7.12
C ALA A 290 -15.31 -3.87 6.11
N THR A 291 -16.46 -4.54 6.07
CA THR A 291 -16.70 -5.75 5.27
C THR A 291 -18.06 -5.66 4.57
N LYS A 292 -18.21 -6.25 3.38
CA LYS A 292 -19.53 -6.34 2.74
C LYS A 292 -20.36 -7.48 3.32
N LEU A 293 -21.66 -7.25 3.51
CA LEU A 293 -22.58 -8.29 4.03
C LEU A 293 -22.77 -9.48 3.06
N ASN A 294 -22.69 -9.25 1.75
CA ASN A 294 -22.77 -10.28 0.69
C ASN A 294 -21.41 -10.91 0.34
N SER A 295 -20.31 -10.16 0.45
CA SER A 295 -18.95 -10.56 0.07
C SER A 295 -17.96 -10.38 1.25
N PRO A 296 -18.01 -11.23 2.30
CA PRO A 296 -17.20 -11.06 3.53
C PRO A 296 -15.69 -11.22 3.32
N VAL A 297 -15.23 -11.63 2.13
CA VAL A 297 -13.81 -11.71 1.75
C VAL A 297 -13.26 -10.31 1.39
N LEU A 298 -14.11 -9.41 0.90
CA LEU A 298 -13.72 -8.05 0.55
C LEU A 298 -13.79 -7.17 1.80
N THR A 299 -12.62 -6.81 2.30
CA THR A 299 -12.43 -6.10 3.56
C THR A 299 -11.52 -4.90 3.34
N SER A 300 -11.82 -3.78 3.99
CA SER A 300 -10.94 -2.62 4.09
C SER A 300 -10.65 -2.31 5.55
N ARG A 301 -9.60 -1.53 5.80
CA ARG A 301 -9.08 -1.28 7.16
C ARG A 301 -8.73 0.20 7.33
N VAL A 302 -9.07 0.77 8.48
CA VAL A 302 -8.74 2.15 8.85
C VAL A 302 -8.10 2.20 10.24
N ALA A 303 -7.14 3.12 10.42
CA ALA A 303 -6.57 3.40 11.72
C ALA A 303 -7.42 4.43 12.47
N VAL A 304 -7.73 4.12 13.72
CA VAL A 304 -8.40 5.00 14.68
C VAL A 304 -7.43 5.24 15.84
N THR A 305 -6.98 6.48 15.98
CA THR A 305 -6.18 6.89 17.14
C THR A 305 -7.11 7.48 18.19
N VAL A 306 -7.10 6.90 19.38
CA VAL A 306 -7.83 7.41 20.54
C VAL A 306 -6.81 8.01 21.51
N HIS A 307 -6.88 9.32 21.75
CA HIS A 307 -6.12 9.96 22.81
C HIS A 307 -6.92 9.90 24.11
N VAL A 308 -6.27 9.45 25.18
CA VAL A 308 -6.85 9.50 26.52
C VAL A 308 -6.45 10.84 27.14
N LEU A 309 -7.46 11.62 27.52
CA LEU A 309 -7.33 12.95 28.11
C LEU A 309 -7.22 12.84 29.63
N ASP A 310 -6.29 13.63 30.16
CA ASP A 310 -5.89 13.75 31.56
C ASP A 310 -7.04 14.30 32.42
N ILE A 311 -7.39 13.57 33.48
CA ILE A 311 -8.21 14.02 34.60
C ILE A 311 -7.30 14.18 35.80
N ASN A 312 -7.50 15.25 36.60
CA ASN A 312 -6.75 15.36 37.85
C ASN A 312 -7.21 14.27 38.83
N GLU A 313 -6.45 13.19 38.93
CA GLU A 313 -6.65 12.07 39.83
C GLU A 313 -5.67 12.11 41.01
N PHE A 314 -4.38 12.37 40.74
CA PHE A 314 -3.33 12.29 41.74
C PHE A 314 -3.02 13.65 42.39
N PRO A 315 -2.80 13.70 43.72
CA PRO A 315 -2.37 14.93 44.37
C PRO A 315 -0.86 15.15 44.19
N PRO A 316 -0.40 16.41 44.03
CA PRO A 316 1.02 16.72 43.80
C PRO A 316 1.89 16.28 44.97
N GLU A 317 2.97 15.57 44.69
CA GLU A 317 3.95 15.13 45.66
C GLU A 317 5.12 16.11 45.78
N LEU A 318 5.70 16.21 46.97
CA LEU A 318 6.95 16.95 47.18
C LEU A 318 8.08 16.33 46.32
N ALA A 319 8.92 17.15 45.70
CA ALA A 319 10.09 16.66 44.97
C ALA A 319 11.26 16.39 45.93
N SER A 320 11.92 15.24 45.76
CA SER A 320 13.16 14.91 46.48
C SER A 320 14.28 15.91 46.11
N PRO A 321 15.14 16.36 47.07
CA PRO A 321 15.32 15.85 48.43
C PRO A 321 14.38 16.44 49.48
N TYR A 322 14.00 15.61 50.46
CA TYR A 322 13.16 16.00 51.61
C TYR A 322 13.96 16.44 52.84
N GLU A 323 15.28 16.26 52.83
CA GLU A 323 16.17 16.61 53.93
C GLU A 323 17.05 17.81 53.59
N THR A 324 17.31 18.63 54.59
CA THR A 324 18.05 19.88 54.48
C THR A 324 18.73 20.25 55.80
N PHE A 325 19.58 21.28 55.78
CA PHE A 325 20.26 21.76 56.97
C PHE A 325 20.13 23.27 57.16
N VAL A 326 20.01 23.72 58.42
CA VAL A 326 20.12 25.12 58.80
C VAL A 326 21.41 25.33 59.60
N CYS A 327 22.17 26.35 59.23
CA CYS A 327 23.37 26.73 59.95
C CYS A 327 23.02 27.45 61.27
N GLU A 328 23.79 27.21 62.35
CA GLU A 328 23.58 27.90 63.64
C GLU A 328 23.71 29.44 63.51
N ASN A 329 24.52 29.91 62.57
CA ASN A 329 24.73 31.32 62.22
C ASN A 329 23.72 31.89 61.19
N ALA A 330 22.66 31.15 60.85
CA ALA A 330 21.68 31.57 59.86
C ALA A 330 21.00 32.91 60.22
N ARG A 331 20.87 33.77 59.21
CA ARG A 331 20.32 35.13 59.34
C ARG A 331 18.80 35.10 59.29
N LEU A 332 18.14 36.16 59.76
CA LEU A 332 16.70 36.34 59.63
C LEU A 332 16.32 36.52 58.14
N GLY A 333 15.29 35.84 57.66
CA GLY A 333 14.83 35.95 56.27
C GLY A 333 15.71 35.25 55.22
N GLN A 334 16.66 34.42 55.65
CA GLN A 334 17.53 33.65 54.77
C GLN A 334 16.75 32.48 54.17
N VAL A 335 16.84 32.32 52.83
CA VAL A 335 16.40 31.10 52.14
C VAL A 335 17.46 30.02 52.37
N ILE A 336 17.06 28.89 52.94
CA ILE A 336 17.96 27.76 53.24
C ILE A 336 18.10 26.84 52.02
N GLN A 337 16.95 26.47 51.45
CA GLN A 337 16.87 25.60 50.28
C GLN A 337 15.61 25.94 49.48
N THR A 338 15.72 25.78 48.16
CA THR A 338 14.61 25.78 47.22
C THR A 338 14.20 24.34 46.91
N PHE A 339 12.93 24.02 47.05
CA PHE A 339 12.33 22.73 46.70
C PHE A 339 11.20 22.93 45.69
N GLY A 340 10.74 21.85 45.06
CA GLY A 340 9.61 21.87 44.12
C GLY A 340 8.63 20.75 44.41
N ALA A 341 7.69 20.55 43.49
CA ALA A 341 6.75 19.45 43.49
C ALA A 341 6.79 18.71 42.14
N LYS A 342 6.23 17.51 42.13
CA LYS A 342 6.00 16.67 40.95
C LYS A 342 4.57 16.13 41.03
N ASP A 343 3.91 16.00 39.91
CA ASP A 343 2.65 15.26 39.84
C ASP A 343 2.80 13.95 39.08
N LYS A 344 1.80 13.08 39.20
CA LYS A 344 1.66 11.88 38.37
C LYS A 344 0.81 12.13 37.13
N ASP A 345 -0.20 12.99 37.23
CA ASP A 345 -0.92 13.55 36.10
C ASP A 345 0.10 14.18 35.10
N VAL A 346 -0.16 14.16 33.78
CA VAL A 346 0.82 14.55 32.74
C VAL A 346 0.07 15.28 31.61
N PRO A 347 0.44 16.51 31.20
CA PRO A 347 1.82 16.88 30.94
C PRO A 347 2.38 17.98 31.84
N SER A 348 3.69 17.86 32.14
CA SER A 348 4.47 18.85 32.88
C SER A 348 4.50 20.25 32.25
N ALA A 349 3.96 20.42 31.04
CA ALA A 349 3.79 21.68 30.34
C ALA A 349 2.39 22.27 30.62
N GLY A 350 2.18 22.80 31.82
CA GLY A 350 0.93 23.46 32.21
C GLY A 350 0.60 23.39 33.70
N GLN A 351 1.15 22.39 34.39
CA GLN A 351 1.05 22.25 35.84
C GLN A 351 1.64 23.45 36.56
N GLN A 352 0.88 24.02 37.49
CA GLN A 352 1.30 25.11 38.37
C GLN A 352 1.00 24.73 39.81
N PHE A 353 2.05 24.61 40.62
CA PHE A 353 1.92 24.25 42.04
C PHE A 353 1.96 25.50 42.92
N SER A 354 1.10 25.52 43.94
CA SER A 354 1.12 26.52 45.00
C SER A 354 1.58 25.89 46.33
N PHE A 355 2.43 26.63 47.06
CA PHE A 355 3.07 26.13 48.28
C PHE A 355 2.70 26.99 49.49
N ARG A 356 2.10 26.36 50.51
CA ARG A 356 1.68 27.06 51.73
C ARG A 356 2.01 26.29 53.01
N THR A 357 2.24 27.03 54.09
CA THR A 357 2.30 26.46 55.44
C THR A 357 0.89 26.06 55.91
N PRO A 358 0.69 24.88 56.52
CA PRO A 358 -0.59 24.51 57.14
C PRO A 358 -1.07 25.56 58.14
N LYS A 359 -2.39 25.73 58.29
CA LYS A 359 -2.99 26.73 59.19
C LYS A 359 -2.54 26.58 60.65
N GLU A 360 -2.33 25.34 61.09
CA GLU A 360 -1.84 24.99 62.43
C GLU A 360 -0.42 25.51 62.66
N ASP A 361 0.43 25.41 61.64
CA ASP A 361 1.86 25.74 61.69
C ASP A 361 2.17 27.21 61.32
N MET A 362 1.17 28.03 60.99
CA MET A 362 1.35 29.48 60.79
C MET A 362 1.96 30.19 62.02
N LYS A 363 1.75 29.64 63.23
CA LYS A 363 2.34 30.10 64.49
C LYS A 363 3.81 29.68 64.68
N ASN A 364 4.36 28.85 63.80
CA ASN A 364 5.77 28.44 63.85
C ASN A 364 6.66 29.69 63.77
N LYS A 365 7.57 29.82 64.74
CA LYS A 365 8.48 30.97 64.89
C LYS A 365 9.87 30.70 64.30
N ASN A 366 10.13 29.47 63.86
CA ASN A 366 11.46 29.04 63.41
C ASN A 366 11.59 29.18 61.89
N PHE A 367 10.59 28.70 61.12
CA PHE A 367 10.61 28.71 59.65
C PHE A 367 9.26 29.13 59.07
N THR A 368 9.28 29.59 57.82
CA THR A 368 8.11 29.82 56.97
C THR A 368 8.43 29.37 55.55
N ILE A 369 7.40 29.04 54.78
CA ILE A 369 7.53 28.72 53.36
C ILE A 369 7.30 30.00 52.55
N ARG A 370 8.12 30.23 51.53
CA ARG A 370 7.93 31.30 50.54
C ARG A 370 7.79 30.68 49.16
N ASP A 371 6.59 30.76 48.60
CA ASP A 371 6.35 30.44 47.19
C ASP A 371 7.08 31.44 46.27
N PHE A 372 7.66 30.96 45.17
CA PHE A 372 8.28 31.78 44.13
C PHE A 372 7.45 31.84 42.84
N GLY A 373 6.34 31.10 42.74
CA GLY A 373 5.40 31.15 41.61
C GLY A 373 5.88 30.47 40.32
N ASN A 374 7.02 29.77 40.37
CA ASN A 374 7.65 29.06 39.25
C ASN A 374 7.77 27.55 39.52
N ASN A 375 6.77 26.96 40.19
CA ASN A 375 6.77 25.58 40.69
C ASN A 375 7.88 25.26 41.71
N THR A 376 8.49 26.29 42.31
CA THR A 376 9.44 26.14 43.41
C THR A 376 9.08 27.05 44.58
N ALA A 377 9.43 26.60 45.78
CA ALA A 377 9.30 27.35 47.02
C ALA A 377 10.57 27.25 47.87
N GLY A 378 10.79 28.25 48.72
CA GLY A 378 11.95 28.37 49.58
C GLY A 378 11.59 28.18 51.05
N ILE A 379 12.43 27.45 51.78
CA ILE A 379 12.41 27.42 53.26
C ILE A 379 13.08 28.69 53.77
N VAL A 380 12.36 29.53 54.53
CA VAL A 380 12.85 30.82 55.02
C VAL A 380 12.90 30.86 56.55
N THR A 381 14.02 31.32 57.11
CA THR A 381 14.19 31.51 58.56
C THR A 381 13.36 32.67 59.11
N LYS A 382 12.55 32.39 60.15
CA LYS A 382 11.82 33.40 60.95
C LYS A 382 12.54 33.80 62.24
N ARG A 383 13.66 33.14 62.56
CA ARG A 383 14.43 33.29 63.79
C ARG A 383 15.94 33.25 63.50
N VAL A 384 16.72 33.83 64.41
CA VAL A 384 18.19 33.70 64.48
C VAL A 384 18.64 32.88 65.69
N GLY A 385 19.86 32.36 65.66
CA GLY A 385 20.45 31.63 66.77
C GLY A 385 19.82 30.25 66.96
N PHE A 386 19.75 29.48 65.87
CA PHE A 386 19.50 28.04 65.95
C PHE A 386 20.65 27.41 66.74
N ARG A 387 20.33 26.56 67.72
CA ARG A 387 21.33 25.87 68.55
C ARG A 387 21.01 24.39 68.57
N ARG A 388 21.94 23.58 68.07
CA ARG A 388 21.81 22.12 67.99
C ARG A 388 21.49 21.48 69.34
N ARG A 389 22.09 22.00 70.42
CA ARG A 389 21.87 21.54 71.81
C ARG A 389 20.45 21.78 72.35
N LEU A 390 19.65 22.66 71.72
CA LEU A 390 18.26 22.91 72.12
C LEU A 390 17.29 22.06 71.31
N GLN A 391 17.50 22.00 69.99
CA GLN A 391 16.73 21.19 69.07
C GLN A 391 17.56 20.93 67.81
N GLU A 392 17.84 19.66 67.56
CA GLU A 392 18.70 19.23 66.45
C GLU A 392 17.93 19.09 65.12
N ILE A 393 16.67 18.66 65.18
CA ILE A 393 15.83 18.42 64.01
C ILE A 393 14.52 19.19 64.14
N TYR A 394 14.11 19.83 63.05
CA TYR A 394 12.79 20.42 62.88
C TYR A 394 12.09 19.74 61.70
N PHE A 395 10.79 19.51 61.85
CA PHE A 395 9.92 19.07 60.77
C PHE A 395 9.09 20.27 60.32
N LEU A 396 9.05 20.52 59.02
CA LEU A 396 8.29 21.61 58.42
C LEU A 396 7.29 21.01 57.42
N PRO A 397 5.99 20.92 57.77
CA PRO A 397 4.96 20.49 56.84
C PRO A 397 4.70 21.58 55.79
N VAL A 398 4.56 21.15 54.54
CA VAL A 398 4.29 21.95 53.34
C VAL A 398 3.01 21.41 52.73
N VAL A 399 1.97 22.23 52.62
CA VAL A 399 0.83 21.89 51.76
C VAL A 399 1.17 22.30 50.34
N ILE A 400 1.02 21.37 49.41
CA ILE A 400 1.19 21.55 47.98
C ILE A 400 -0.19 21.38 47.35
N GLU A 401 -0.63 22.34 46.56
CA GLU A 401 -1.90 22.29 45.82
C GLU A 401 -1.63 22.60 44.35
N ASP A 402 -2.21 21.80 43.46
CA ASP A 402 -2.08 21.96 42.01
C ASP A 402 -3.01 23.05 41.45
N ASN A 403 -3.03 23.19 40.12
CA ASN A 403 -3.94 24.05 39.37
C ASN A 403 -4.94 23.27 38.50
N GLY A 404 -5.08 21.96 38.72
CA GLY A 404 -6.04 21.11 38.02
C GLY A 404 -7.48 21.35 38.49
N TYR A 405 -8.43 20.67 37.86
CA TYR A 405 -9.84 20.76 38.22
C TYR A 405 -10.47 19.36 38.34
N PRO A 406 -11.03 19.00 39.52
CA PRO A 406 -10.96 19.73 40.78
C PRO A 406 -9.51 19.76 41.32
N PRO A 407 -9.09 20.83 42.02
CA PRO A 407 -7.72 20.92 42.53
C PRO A 407 -7.50 19.88 43.65
N LYS A 408 -6.38 19.18 43.60
CA LYS A 408 -5.94 18.29 44.67
C LYS A 408 -4.83 18.94 45.48
N SER A 409 -4.62 18.40 46.68
CA SER A 409 -3.52 18.84 47.53
C SER A 409 -2.98 17.73 48.40
N SER A 410 -1.68 17.75 48.64
CA SER A 410 -0.99 16.87 49.57
C SER A 410 -0.29 17.68 50.67
N THR A 411 0.19 17.00 51.71
CA THR A 411 1.09 17.61 52.70
C THR A 411 2.40 16.82 52.78
N GLY A 412 3.46 17.36 52.18
CA GLY A 412 4.82 16.87 52.35
C GLY A 412 5.44 17.38 53.65
N THR A 413 6.45 16.70 54.19
CA THR A 413 7.20 17.18 55.36
C THR A 413 8.69 17.27 55.03
N LEU A 414 9.25 18.46 55.22
CA LEU A 414 10.69 18.72 55.07
C LEU A 414 11.40 18.56 56.42
N THR A 415 12.50 17.82 56.44
CA THR A 415 13.34 17.60 57.62
C THR A 415 14.53 18.54 57.61
N ILE A 416 14.57 19.48 58.56
CA ILE A 416 15.62 20.51 58.69
C ILE A 416 16.51 20.16 59.88
N ARG A 417 17.78 19.81 59.62
CA ARG A 417 18.78 19.53 60.67
C ARG A 417 19.60 20.77 61.01
N VAL A 418 19.88 21.04 62.29
CA VAL A 418 20.79 22.11 62.70
C VAL A 418 22.24 21.63 62.60
N CYS A 419 23.05 22.36 61.85
CA CYS A 419 24.47 22.05 61.64
C CYS A 419 25.37 23.25 61.97
N GLY A 420 26.60 22.95 62.39
CA GLY A 420 27.67 23.94 62.43
C GLY A 420 28.13 24.25 61.01
N CYS A 421 28.36 25.52 60.68
CA CYS A 421 28.79 25.97 59.36
C CYS A 421 29.90 27.02 59.46
N GLU A 422 30.72 27.14 58.42
CA GLU A 422 31.70 28.21 58.28
C GLU A 422 31.04 29.57 57.99
N SER A 423 31.85 30.62 57.89
CA SER A 423 31.39 31.98 57.59
C SER A 423 30.88 32.18 56.16
N ASP A 424 31.19 31.25 55.24
CA ASP A 424 30.70 31.21 53.86
C ASP A 424 29.37 30.43 53.69
N GLY A 425 28.93 29.72 54.73
CA GLY A 425 27.72 28.89 54.73
C GLY A 425 27.95 27.40 54.41
N SER A 426 29.20 26.97 54.21
CA SER A 426 29.56 25.55 54.07
C SER A 426 29.39 24.78 55.38
N VAL A 427 29.06 23.49 55.30
CA VAL A 427 28.76 22.64 56.47
C VAL A 427 30.05 22.09 57.10
N LEU A 428 30.27 22.37 58.39
CA LEU A 428 31.33 21.79 59.20
C LEU A 428 30.91 20.45 59.83
N SER A 429 29.72 20.40 60.46
CA SER A 429 29.27 19.20 61.18
C SER A 429 27.75 19.13 61.32
N CYS A 430 27.19 18.01 60.85
CA CYS A 430 25.78 17.60 60.97
C CYS A 430 25.58 16.29 61.74
N SER A 431 26.65 15.59 62.16
CA SER A 431 26.59 14.36 62.98
C SER A 431 26.76 14.71 64.45
N ALA A 432 25.98 14.08 65.34
CA ALA A 432 26.19 14.29 66.76
C ALA A 432 27.56 13.71 67.08
N GLU A 433 28.43 14.47 67.77
CA GLU A 433 29.64 13.88 68.34
C GLU A 433 29.17 12.75 69.25
N ALA A 434 29.49 11.51 68.86
CA ALA A 434 29.14 10.35 69.63
C ALA A 434 29.80 10.52 70.99
N ILE A 435 28.99 10.75 72.04
CA ILE A 435 29.48 10.79 73.42
C ILE A 435 30.02 9.40 73.69
N PHE A 436 31.35 9.27 73.61
CA PHE A 436 32.09 8.06 73.92
C PHE A 436 31.85 7.73 75.39
N LEU A 437 30.84 6.90 75.66
CA LEU A 437 30.69 6.23 76.94
C LEU A 437 31.88 5.27 77.09
N PRO A 438 32.76 5.45 78.09
CA PRO A 438 33.93 4.60 78.27
C PRO A 438 33.52 3.30 78.98
N VAL A 439 32.82 2.41 78.28
CA VAL A 439 32.62 1.02 78.73
C VAL A 439 33.63 0.16 78.00
N GLY A 440 34.75 -0.10 78.66
CA GLY A 440 35.89 -0.82 78.10
C GLY A 440 35.61 -2.31 77.86
N LEU A 441 35.06 -2.62 76.70
CA LEU A 441 35.17 -3.93 76.07
C LEU A 441 35.93 -3.77 74.77
N SER A 442 37.18 -4.25 74.76
CA SER A 442 38.03 -4.27 73.57
C SER A 442 37.27 -4.88 72.38
N THR A 443 37.46 -4.35 71.18
CA THR A 443 36.87 -4.90 69.94
C THR A 443 37.22 -6.38 69.75
N GLY A 444 38.38 -6.82 70.24
CA GLY A 444 38.75 -8.23 70.28
C GLY A 444 37.84 -9.10 71.17
N ALA A 445 37.29 -8.57 72.26
CA ALA A 445 36.36 -9.28 73.13
C ALA A 445 34.98 -9.47 72.44
N LEU A 446 34.49 -8.46 71.72
CA LEU A 446 33.25 -8.59 70.93
C LEU A 446 33.41 -9.60 69.79
N ILE A 447 34.55 -9.60 69.10
CA ILE A 447 34.88 -10.59 68.05
C ILE A 447 35.00 -11.99 68.66
N ALA A 448 35.61 -12.14 69.83
CA ALA A 448 35.71 -13.43 70.53
C ALA A 448 34.32 -13.95 70.97
N ILE A 449 33.44 -13.09 71.48
CA ILE A 449 32.06 -13.47 71.85
C ILE A 449 31.28 -13.91 70.62
N LEU A 450 31.37 -13.18 69.49
CA LEU A 450 30.75 -13.56 68.23
C LEU A 450 31.29 -14.90 67.70
N LEU A 451 32.61 -15.12 67.74
CA LEU A 451 33.21 -16.41 67.38
C LEU A 451 32.70 -17.55 68.27
N CYS A 452 32.62 -17.36 69.59
CA CYS A 452 32.08 -18.35 70.51
C CYS A 452 30.61 -18.67 70.21
N ILE A 453 29.78 -17.68 69.88
CA ILE A 453 28.37 -17.88 69.48
C ILE A 453 28.27 -18.68 68.17
N VAL A 454 29.09 -18.34 67.16
CA VAL A 454 29.12 -19.06 65.88
C VAL A 454 29.60 -20.51 66.05
N ILE A 455 30.62 -20.75 66.88
CA ILE A 455 31.11 -22.09 67.21
C ILE A 455 30.04 -22.91 67.96
N LEU A 456 29.35 -22.31 68.94
CA LEU A 456 28.24 -22.95 69.66
C LEU A 456 27.08 -23.32 68.72
N LEU A 457 26.70 -22.43 67.80
CA LEU A 457 25.68 -22.73 66.80
C LEU A 457 26.11 -23.87 65.87
N GLY A 458 27.39 -23.89 65.44
CA GLY A 458 27.96 -25.00 64.68
C GLY A 458 27.88 -26.35 65.41
N ILE A 459 28.22 -26.37 66.71
CA ILE A 459 28.12 -27.57 67.55
C ILE A 459 26.65 -28.02 67.71
N VAL A 460 25.71 -27.10 67.90
CA VAL A 460 24.27 -27.42 67.99
C VAL A 460 23.74 -28.01 66.68
N VAL A 461 24.10 -27.44 65.53
CA VAL A 461 23.71 -27.97 64.21
C VAL A 461 24.29 -29.37 63.99
N LEU A 462 25.56 -29.59 64.35
CA LEU A 462 26.23 -30.89 64.25
C LEU A 462 25.61 -31.94 65.20
N TYR A 463 25.19 -31.54 66.40
CA TYR A 463 24.47 -32.41 67.34
C TYR A 463 23.09 -32.81 66.80
N VAL A 464 22.37 -31.90 66.17
CA VAL A 464 21.04 -32.16 65.58
C VAL A 464 21.14 -33.07 64.35
N SER A 465 22.15 -32.89 63.48
CA SER A 465 22.35 -33.76 62.32
C SER A 465 22.75 -35.19 62.73
N LEU A 466 23.66 -35.34 63.70
CA LEU A 466 24.03 -36.66 64.25
C LEU A 466 22.86 -37.35 65.00
N ARG A 467 21.99 -36.59 65.69
CA ARG A 467 20.74 -37.14 66.26
C ARG A 467 19.75 -37.62 65.19
N ARG A 468 19.67 -36.96 64.03
CA ARG A 468 18.77 -37.35 62.94
C ARG A 468 19.20 -38.66 62.26
N GLN A 469 20.50 -38.93 62.14
CA GLN A 469 20.97 -40.18 61.53
C GLN A 469 20.72 -41.42 62.41
N LYS A 470 20.91 -41.31 63.75
CA LYS A 470 20.65 -42.43 64.68
C LYS A 470 19.18 -42.92 64.77
N LYS A 471 18.23 -42.26 64.11
CA LYS A 471 16.80 -42.59 64.18
C LYS A 471 16.23 -43.19 62.88
N LYS A 472 17.08 -43.53 61.90
CA LYS A 472 16.66 -44.10 60.60
C LYS A 472 17.09 -45.55 60.34
N GLU A 473 17.82 -46.19 61.26
CA GLU A 473 18.35 -47.56 61.08
C GLU A 473 17.64 -48.63 61.93
N THR A 474 16.51 -48.31 62.56
CA THR A 474 15.74 -49.29 63.36
C THR A 474 14.27 -49.41 62.95
N LEU A 475 13.93 -50.65 62.59
CA LEU A 475 12.61 -51.23 62.32
C LEU A 475 11.87 -50.82 61.04
N MET A 476 11.82 -51.78 60.12
CA MET A 476 10.76 -51.97 59.15
C MET A 476 9.93 -53.22 59.55
N SER A 477 8.60 -53.11 59.50
CA SER A 477 7.61 -54.21 59.41
C SER A 477 7.26 -55.07 60.66
N SER A 478 6.09 -55.74 60.54
CA SER A 478 5.38 -56.62 61.51
C SER A 478 4.66 -55.91 62.69
N LYS A 479 3.43 -56.23 63.13
CA LYS A 479 2.31 -57.08 62.62
C LYS A 479 1.02 -56.81 63.47
N GLU A 480 -0.17 -57.24 63.01
CA GLU A 480 -1.48 -57.31 63.72
C GLU A 480 -2.13 -55.96 64.17
N ASP A 481 -3.28 -55.45 63.67
CA ASP A 481 -4.68 -55.96 63.57
C ASP A 481 -5.34 -56.31 64.94
N ILE A 482 -6.59 -55.95 65.31
CA ILE A 482 -7.87 -55.78 64.55
C ILE A 482 -8.76 -54.66 65.17
N ARG A 483 -9.51 -53.92 64.33
CA ARG A 483 -10.88 -53.30 64.48
C ARG A 483 -10.95 -52.01 63.63
N ASP A 484 -11.86 -51.78 62.68
CA ASP A 484 -12.93 -52.56 62.02
C ASP A 484 -13.00 -52.04 60.55
N ASN A 485 -12.89 -52.89 59.50
CA ASN A 485 -13.96 -53.66 58.83
C ASN A 485 -14.97 -52.79 58.04
N VAL A 486 -15.43 -53.10 56.81
CA VAL A 486 -15.37 -54.30 55.92
C VAL A 486 -15.88 -53.87 54.51
N ILE A 487 -15.57 -54.44 53.33
CA ILE A 487 -14.44 -55.24 52.78
C ILE A 487 -14.49 -55.17 51.22
N HIS A 488 -13.50 -55.71 50.50
CA HIS A 488 -13.43 -55.80 49.02
C HIS A 488 -14.15 -57.03 48.42
N TYR A 489 -14.37 -56.96 47.10
CA TYR A 489 -14.50 -58.08 46.13
C TYR A 489 -14.13 -57.47 44.75
N ASP A 490 -13.27 -58.02 43.88
CA ASP A 490 -12.27 -59.10 43.99
C ASP A 490 -11.11 -58.85 42.98
N ASP A 491 -10.03 -59.62 43.10
CA ASP A 491 -8.88 -59.76 42.19
C ASP A 491 -9.18 -60.56 40.90
N GLU A 492 -8.38 -60.39 39.83
CA GLU A 492 -7.51 -61.45 39.26
C GLU A 492 -6.85 -61.03 37.92
N GLY A 493 -5.72 -61.69 37.59
CA GLY A 493 -5.30 -61.91 36.19
C GLY A 493 -4.38 -60.86 35.56
N GLY A 494 -3.07 -61.04 35.72
CA GLY A 494 -2.10 -60.58 34.72
C GLY A 494 -1.86 -61.67 33.69
N GLY A 495 -1.78 -61.34 32.39
CA GLY A 495 -1.33 -62.29 31.37
C GLY A 495 -1.86 -62.03 29.97
N GLU A 496 -0.90 -61.99 29.04
CA GLU A 496 -1.00 -62.37 27.62
C GLU A 496 -1.61 -61.42 26.58
N GLU A 497 -1.17 -61.69 25.36
CA GLU A 497 -1.24 -60.87 24.15
C GLU A 497 -2.49 -61.21 23.34
N ASP A 498 -3.07 -60.26 22.60
CA ASP A 498 -3.23 -60.38 21.13
C ASP A 498 -4.22 -59.38 20.51
N THR A 499 -3.67 -58.64 19.54
CA THR A 499 -4.17 -58.28 18.19
C THR A 499 -5.65 -57.98 17.86
N HIS A 500 -5.80 -57.09 16.85
CA HIS A 500 -6.98 -56.84 15.99
C HIS A 500 -8.23 -56.17 16.64
N ALA A 501 -9.12 -55.48 15.89
CA ALA A 501 -9.00 -54.70 14.65
C ALA A 501 -10.28 -53.85 14.45
N PHE A 502 -10.16 -52.77 13.68
CA PHE A 502 -11.17 -52.09 12.85
C PHE A 502 -12.69 -52.38 12.96
N ASP A 503 -13.42 -51.27 13.16
CA ASP A 503 -14.55 -50.76 12.33
C ASP A 503 -16.03 -51.05 12.70
N MET A 504 -16.88 -50.17 12.16
CA MET A 504 -18.24 -49.78 12.55
C MET A 504 -19.37 -50.77 12.19
N GLY A 505 -20.53 -50.62 12.87
CA GLY A 505 -21.79 -51.12 12.30
C GLY A 505 -23.07 -51.03 13.16
N THR A 506 -23.80 -49.91 13.04
CA THR A 506 -25.29 -49.84 12.92
C THR A 506 -26.27 -50.45 13.97
N LEU A 507 -27.23 -49.59 14.38
CA LEU A 507 -28.70 -49.84 14.49
C LEU A 507 -29.31 -50.78 15.57
N ARG A 508 -29.99 -50.22 16.60
CA ARG A 508 -31.48 -50.25 16.80
C ARG A 508 -31.99 -49.84 18.21
N ASN A 509 -32.76 -48.75 18.28
CA ASN A 509 -34.12 -48.54 18.86
C ASN A 509 -34.79 -49.63 19.76
N PRO A 510 -35.88 -49.32 20.52
CA PRO A 510 -36.18 -48.12 21.35
C PRO A 510 -37.00 -48.41 22.67
N LYS A 511 -37.24 -47.40 23.53
CA LYS A 511 -38.42 -47.33 24.45
C LYS A 511 -38.92 -45.88 24.55
N VAL A 512 -40.07 -45.52 23.96
CA VAL A 512 -41.44 -45.52 24.55
C VAL A 512 -41.66 -44.49 25.66
N VAL A 513 -42.25 -43.34 25.28
CA VAL A 513 -43.22 -42.59 26.10
C VAL A 513 -44.35 -42.10 25.17
N LYS A 514 -45.60 -42.39 25.56
CA LYS A 514 -46.86 -41.77 25.11
C LYS A 514 -47.35 -40.90 26.28
N GLU A 515 -48.22 -39.90 26.16
CA GLU A 515 -49.12 -39.47 25.09
C GLU A 515 -49.50 -38.00 25.35
N ASN A 516 -49.85 -37.23 24.31
CA ASN A 516 -51.09 -36.42 24.34
C ASN A 516 -51.41 -35.87 22.95
N LEU A 517 -52.70 -35.88 22.62
CA LEU A 517 -53.22 -35.61 21.29
C LEU A 517 -53.71 -34.16 21.16
N TYR A 518 -53.55 -33.55 19.99
CA TYR A 518 -54.71 -33.05 19.24
C TYR A 518 -54.39 -32.96 17.74
N ARG A 519 -55.40 -33.21 16.92
CA ARG A 519 -55.30 -33.49 15.48
C ARG A 519 -56.14 -32.50 14.69
N ARG A 520 -55.67 -32.05 13.52
CA ARG A 520 -56.51 -31.75 12.35
C ARG A 520 -55.70 -31.80 11.07
N ASP A 521 -56.15 -32.63 10.15
CA ASP A 521 -55.51 -32.95 8.87
C ASP A 521 -56.00 -32.00 7.76
N VAL A 522 -55.12 -31.54 6.84
CA VAL A 522 -55.43 -31.34 5.40
C VAL A 522 -54.15 -31.54 4.57
N LYS A 523 -54.24 -32.32 3.49
CA LYS A 523 -53.27 -32.38 2.38
C LYS A 523 -54.06 -32.57 1.07
N PRO A 524 -53.71 -31.88 -0.01
CA PRO A 524 -53.27 -32.55 -1.25
C PRO A 524 -52.20 -31.71 -2.00
N GLU A 525 -51.55 -32.07 -3.11
CA GLU A 525 -51.20 -33.34 -3.78
C GLU A 525 -50.00 -33.05 -4.72
N MET A 526 -49.35 -34.09 -5.26
CA MET A 526 -48.27 -33.95 -6.26
C MET A 526 -48.82 -33.76 -7.69
N LYS A 527 -48.06 -33.13 -8.59
CA LYS A 527 -48.08 -33.42 -10.04
C LYS A 527 -46.70 -33.21 -10.68
N ARG A 528 -46.36 -34.03 -11.68
CA ARG A 528 -45.04 -34.12 -12.36
C ARG A 528 -45.14 -33.72 -13.84
N SER A 529 -44.02 -33.22 -14.40
CA SER A 529 -43.56 -33.37 -15.81
C SER A 529 -44.40 -32.69 -16.93
N PRO A 530 -43.86 -32.34 -18.13
CA PRO A 530 -42.74 -33.01 -18.83
C PRO A 530 -41.68 -32.13 -19.57
N LYS A 531 -40.58 -32.80 -20.03
CA LYS A 531 -39.67 -32.37 -21.13
C LYS A 531 -40.21 -32.87 -22.49
N PRO A 532 -39.93 -32.21 -23.63
CA PRO A 532 -38.87 -32.68 -24.58
C PRO A 532 -38.27 -31.52 -25.44
N PRO A 533 -37.50 -31.74 -26.54
CA PRO A 533 -36.56 -32.83 -26.90
C PRO A 533 -35.10 -32.32 -27.11
N VAL A 534 -34.24 -33.11 -27.73
CA VAL A 534 -32.80 -32.84 -28.01
C VAL A 534 -32.47 -32.95 -29.49
N SER A 535 -31.59 -32.07 -30.01
CA SER A 535 -30.69 -32.28 -31.16
C SER A 535 -29.55 -31.25 -31.06
N GLN A 536 -28.32 -31.63 -30.69
CA GLN A 536 -27.21 -32.16 -31.52
C GLN A 536 -26.37 -31.08 -32.21
N ASP A 537 -25.06 -31.35 -32.27
CA ASP A 537 -23.93 -30.56 -32.83
C ASP A 537 -23.54 -29.26 -32.06
N SER A 538 -22.26 -28.95 -31.79
CA SER A 538 -21.00 -29.67 -32.07
C SER A 538 -19.81 -29.20 -31.18
N ALA A 539 -18.90 -30.13 -30.88
CA ALA A 539 -17.45 -29.98 -30.63
C ALA A 539 -16.89 -29.05 -29.51
N ASP A 540 -16.26 -29.72 -28.53
CA ASP A 540 -14.91 -29.49 -28.01
C ASP A 540 -14.51 -28.16 -27.33
N ILE A 541 -14.56 -28.17 -26.00
CA ILE A 541 -13.66 -27.41 -25.12
C ILE A 541 -13.13 -28.35 -24.02
N ARG A 542 -11.85 -28.74 -24.09
CA ARG A 542 -10.88 -28.93 -22.98
C ARG A 542 -9.57 -29.52 -23.49
N ASP A 543 -8.53 -29.36 -22.64
CA ASP A 543 -7.13 -29.79 -22.78
C ASP A 543 -6.17 -28.68 -23.28
N PHE A 544 -4.95 -28.47 -22.76
CA PHE A 544 -4.13 -29.18 -21.75
C PHE A 544 -3.44 -28.19 -20.78
N ILE A 545 -3.11 -28.63 -19.55
CA ILE A 545 -2.10 -28.00 -18.68
C ILE A 545 -1.02 -29.03 -18.33
N HIS A 546 0.23 -28.74 -18.74
CA HIS A 546 1.49 -29.42 -18.34
C HIS A 546 1.63 -30.92 -18.72
N PRO A 547 2.85 -31.48 -18.91
CA PRO A 547 4.07 -31.26 -18.10
C PRO A 547 5.43 -31.20 -18.85
N ALA A 548 6.52 -30.87 -18.12
CA ALA A 548 7.73 -31.70 -18.00
C ALA A 548 8.87 -30.95 -17.26
N ALA A 549 9.54 -31.64 -16.33
CA ALA A 549 10.83 -31.25 -15.78
C ALA A 549 11.76 -32.48 -15.70
N GLY A 550 13.06 -32.27 -15.93
CA GLY A 550 14.11 -33.30 -15.99
C GLY A 550 14.47 -33.74 -17.43
N GLY A 551 15.73 -34.00 -17.77
CA GLY A 551 16.99 -33.87 -17.02
C GLY A 551 18.16 -34.60 -17.71
N ALA A 552 19.41 -34.26 -17.37
CA ALA A 552 20.70 -34.89 -17.79
C ALA A 552 21.17 -34.68 -19.26
N ARG A 553 22.47 -34.72 -19.62
CA ARG A 553 23.75 -34.30 -18.97
C ARG A 553 24.94 -34.42 -19.99
N LEU A 554 26.06 -33.71 -19.71
CA LEU A 554 27.46 -33.97 -20.15
C LEU A 554 27.91 -33.67 -21.61
N GLY A 555 29.06 -32.97 -21.75
CA GLY A 555 29.75 -32.72 -23.05
C GLY A 555 30.79 -31.58 -23.08
N GLN A 556 31.89 -31.73 -22.34
CA GLN A 556 33.06 -30.82 -22.19
C GLN A 556 33.67 -30.19 -23.47
N LEU A 557 34.12 -28.92 -23.40
CA LEU A 557 35.54 -28.46 -23.44
C LEU A 557 35.66 -26.91 -23.57
N GLY A 558 36.65 -26.30 -22.89
CA GLY A 558 37.05 -24.89 -23.03
C GLY A 558 38.43 -24.75 -23.71
N PRO A 559 39.21 -23.64 -23.54
CA PRO A 559 38.98 -22.52 -22.62
C PRO A 559 39.39 -21.09 -23.07
N ALA A 560 39.06 -20.11 -22.21
CA ALA A 560 39.82 -18.90 -21.83
C ALA A 560 40.17 -17.77 -22.84
N LEU A 561 39.77 -16.54 -22.48
CA LEU A 561 40.71 -15.51 -21.98
C LEU A 561 39.99 -14.40 -21.15
N ARG A 562 40.49 -14.16 -19.92
CA ARG A 562 40.94 -12.85 -19.34
C ARG A 562 40.06 -11.58 -19.46
N LEU A 563 39.88 -10.69 -18.45
CA LEU A 563 40.50 -10.49 -17.12
C LEU A 563 39.57 -9.70 -16.16
N LEU A 564 39.80 -9.88 -14.84
CA LEU A 564 39.62 -9.01 -13.65
C LEU A 564 39.03 -7.57 -13.81
N GLY A 565 38.35 -6.98 -12.81
CA GLY A 565 38.05 -7.42 -11.44
C GLY A 565 38.03 -6.26 -10.40
N ASP A 566 36.95 -6.20 -9.60
CA ASP A 566 36.75 -5.57 -8.28
C ASP A 566 37.15 -4.09 -7.94
N VAL A 567 36.10 -3.26 -7.79
CA VAL A 567 35.60 -2.72 -6.50
C VAL A 567 36.59 -2.40 -5.36
N ARG A 568 36.69 -1.11 -4.95
CA ARG A 568 36.39 -0.70 -3.54
C ARG A 568 36.30 0.81 -3.27
N LEU A 569 35.57 1.14 -2.20
CA LEU A 569 35.35 2.47 -1.62
C LEU A 569 36.57 3.03 -0.86
N ARG A 570 36.72 4.37 -0.84
CA ARG A 570 36.79 5.24 0.37
C ARG A 570 37.04 6.71 -0.01
N GLY A 571 36.74 7.66 0.88
CA GLY A 571 36.85 9.11 0.64
C GLY A 571 37.66 9.88 1.69
N ARG A 572 37.25 11.15 1.93
CA ARG A 572 37.88 12.26 2.72
C ARG A 572 38.78 13.20 1.90
N GLY A 573 38.72 14.51 2.20
CA GLY A 573 39.85 15.43 1.99
C GLY A 573 39.52 16.89 1.67
N LEU A 574 39.30 17.73 2.69
CA LEU A 574 39.14 19.20 2.58
C LEU A 574 40.38 19.95 2.07
N ARG A 575 40.16 21.01 1.28
CA ARG A 575 40.89 22.32 1.11
C ARG A 575 40.27 23.01 -0.12
N GLY A 576 40.02 24.32 -0.24
CA GLY A 576 40.15 25.48 0.64
C GLY A 576 40.36 26.73 -0.24
N GLY A 577 39.51 27.76 -0.16
CA GLY A 577 39.63 28.95 -1.04
C GLY A 577 38.54 30.01 -0.84
N VAL A 578 38.94 31.23 -0.46
CA VAL A 578 38.08 32.35 -0.02
C VAL A 578 37.71 33.29 -1.19
N ALA A 579 36.46 33.77 -1.23
CA ALA A 579 36.14 35.10 -1.77
C ALA A 579 34.83 35.66 -1.17
N LYS A 580 34.87 36.88 -0.62
CA LYS A 580 33.69 37.68 -0.24
C LYS A 580 33.11 38.38 -1.47
N LEU A 581 31.80 38.66 -1.49
CA LEU A 581 31.32 40.02 -1.78
C LEU A 581 29.93 40.29 -1.17
N HIS A 582 29.60 41.57 -1.03
CA HIS A 582 28.48 42.09 -0.24
C HIS A 582 27.15 42.21 -1.02
N ARG A 583 26.05 42.25 -0.26
CA ARG A 583 24.75 42.82 -0.68
C ARG A 583 24.92 44.23 -1.29
N VAL A 584 24.00 44.62 -2.18
CA VAL A 584 23.04 45.74 -1.96
C VAL A 584 21.96 45.68 -3.05
N CYS A 585 20.69 45.83 -2.66
CA CYS A 585 19.58 46.07 -3.59
C CYS A 585 19.36 47.58 -3.73
N HIS A 586 19.04 48.07 -4.93
CA HIS A 586 18.60 49.46 -5.14
C HIS A 586 17.37 49.52 -6.03
N CYS A 587 16.28 50.08 -5.51
CA CYS A 587 15.15 50.55 -6.32
C CYS A 587 15.44 51.94 -6.88
N ARG A 588 14.89 52.27 -8.05
CA ARG A 588 14.65 53.66 -8.51
C ARG A 588 13.35 53.75 -9.34
N PRO A 589 12.59 54.86 -9.25
CA PRO A 589 11.33 55.05 -9.97
C PRO A 589 11.42 56.08 -11.13
N GLY A 590 10.38 56.15 -11.98
CA GLY A 590 9.92 57.41 -12.59
C GLY A 590 9.66 57.46 -14.10
N GLY A 591 8.43 57.86 -14.49
CA GLY A 591 8.03 58.41 -15.81
C GLY A 591 7.74 57.39 -16.94
N GLY A 592 6.78 57.61 -17.85
CA GLY A 592 5.74 58.63 -17.92
C GLY A 592 4.95 58.60 -19.26
N LEU A 593 3.64 58.89 -19.20
CA LEU A 593 2.73 59.42 -20.25
C LEU A 593 2.94 59.06 -21.75
N ARG A 594 1.92 58.41 -22.36
CA ARG A 594 1.03 59.05 -23.39
C ARG A 594 -0.09 58.11 -23.87
N LEU A 595 -1.32 58.65 -23.94
CA LEU A 595 -2.48 58.10 -24.65
C LEU A 595 -2.80 58.99 -25.87
N PRO A 596 -3.28 58.44 -27.00
CA PRO A 596 -3.91 59.23 -28.06
C PRO A 596 -5.46 59.27 -27.92
N GLN A 597 -6.05 60.40 -28.31
CA GLN A 597 -7.49 60.62 -28.46
C GLN A 597 -7.99 59.99 -29.79
N ARG A 598 -9.13 59.27 -29.84
CA ARG A 598 -10.55 59.72 -29.88
C ARG A 598 -11.00 60.31 -31.23
N LEU A 599 -11.90 59.59 -31.92
CA LEU A 599 -12.90 59.93 -32.95
C LEU A 599 -13.78 58.65 -33.03
N GLY A 600 -15.11 58.61 -32.87
CA GLY A 600 -16.21 59.46 -33.33
C GLY A 600 -17.08 58.59 -34.28
N ALA A 601 -18.00 57.75 -33.77
CA ALA A 601 -19.45 57.98 -33.65
C ALA A 601 -20.23 57.84 -34.99
N PRO A 602 -21.59 57.71 -35.00
CA PRO A 602 -22.40 56.70 -34.31
C PRO A 602 -23.47 56.05 -35.24
N LEU A 603 -23.97 54.86 -34.87
CA LEU A 603 -25.40 54.46 -34.88
C LEU A 603 -25.56 53.06 -34.26
#